data_AF-A0A1F9F1S8-F1
#
_entry.id   AF-A0A1F9F1S8-F1
#
_cell.length_a   1.000
_cell.length_b   1.000
_cell.length_c   1.000
_cell.angle_alpha   90.00
_cell.angle_beta   90.00
_cell.angle_gamma   90.00
#
_symmetry.space_group_name_H-M   'P 1'
#
loop_
_entity.id
_entity.type
_entity.pdbx_description
1 polymer ?
#
loop_
_entity_poly.entity_id
_entity_poly.type
_entity_poly.pdbx_seq_one_letter_code
_entity_poly.pdbx_strand_id
1 'polypeptide(L)'
;MWILHVGHAFLGLGLVARGAARLLPAAVPPSAATHLLAVGAIAVLCLGMMTRVALGHTGRPLVVPRPAIAGYLVLLAAVGLRVAAAWWPALLDASATAFALAFVLFLASYLVILVRPRADGAPG
;
A
#
# COMPACT_ATOMS: atom_id res chain seq x y z
N MET A 1 1.83 9.10 9.12
CA MET A 1 3.17 8.67 8.68
C MET A 1 3.48 7.19 8.94
N TRP A 2 2.81 6.51 9.89
CA TRP A 2 3.09 5.10 10.22
C TRP A 2 3.09 4.14 8.99
N ILE A 3 2.23 4.38 8.01
CA ILE A 3 2.13 3.53 6.80
C ILE A 3 3.43 3.49 5.98
N LEU A 4 4.21 4.58 5.98
CA LEU A 4 5.51 4.61 5.31
C LEU A 4 6.51 3.69 6.00
N HIS A 5 6.51 3.65 7.33
CA HIS A 5 7.36 2.72 8.08
C HIS A 5 6.97 1.27 7.83
N VAL A 6 5.67 0.99 7.71
CA VAL A 6 5.17 -0.35 7.34
C VAL A 6 5.63 -0.74 5.93
N GLY A 7 5.56 0.17 4.95
CA GLY A 7 6.09 -0.07 3.61
C GLY A 7 7.60 -0.37 3.60
N HIS A 8 8.39 0.36 4.41
CA HIS A 8 9.82 0.07 4.57
C HIS A 8 10.07 -1.27 5.26
N ALA A 9 9.26 -1.64 6.24
CA ALA A 9 9.35 -2.95 6.87
C ALA A 9 9.08 -4.07 5.84
N PHE A 10 8.10 -3.90 4.96
CA PHE A 10 7.87 -4.84 3.87
C PHE A 10 9.01 -4.91 2.85
N LEU A 11 9.74 -3.82 2.61
CA LEU A 11 10.94 -3.86 1.76
C LEU A 11 11.98 -4.82 2.37
N GLY A 12 12.27 -4.67 3.65
CA GLY A 12 13.18 -5.57 4.38
C GLY A 12 12.68 -7.01 4.39
N LEU A 13 11.42 -7.23 4.76
CA LEU A 13 10.79 -8.55 4.79
C LEU A 13 10.77 -9.22 3.40
N GLY A 14 10.48 -8.46 2.35
CA GLY A 14 10.46 -8.94 0.97
C GLY A 14 11.85 -9.36 0.48
N LEU A 15 12.90 -8.62 0.83
CA LEU A 15 14.28 -8.99 0.50
C LEU A 15 14.72 -10.25 1.26
N VAL A 16 14.39 -10.34 2.56
CA VAL A 16 14.64 -11.55 3.36
C VAL A 16 13.89 -12.76 2.78
N ALA A 17 12.60 -12.60 2.47
CA ALA A 17 11.79 -13.64 1.85
C ALA A 17 12.33 -14.05 0.47
N ARG A 18 12.89 -13.10 -0.30
CA ARG A 18 13.52 -13.38 -1.60
C ARG A 18 14.77 -14.25 -1.44
N GLY A 19 15.59 -13.98 -0.43
CA GLY A 19 16.71 -14.84 -0.04
C GLY A 19 16.24 -16.21 0.44
N ALA A 20 15.24 -16.25 1.32
CA ALA A 20 14.67 -17.48 1.84
C ALA A 20 14.06 -18.36 0.73
N ALA A 21 13.41 -17.79 -0.28
CA ALA A 21 12.89 -18.53 -1.43
C ALA A 21 13.99 -19.22 -2.26
N ARG A 22 15.23 -18.74 -2.20
CA ARG A 22 16.39 -19.38 -2.85
C ARG A 22 16.97 -20.50 -1.99
N LEU A 23 17.01 -20.31 -0.67
CA LEU A 23 17.61 -21.26 0.27
C LEU A 23 16.64 -22.40 0.66
N LEU A 24 15.34 -22.11 0.72
CA LEU A 24 14.27 -22.98 1.20
C LEU A 24 13.09 -23.01 0.21
N PRO A 25 13.30 -23.45 -1.05
CA PRO A 25 12.31 -23.33 -2.12
C PRO A 25 11.02 -24.14 -1.86
N ALA A 26 11.08 -25.20 -1.05
CA ALA A 26 9.90 -25.99 -0.67
C ALA A 26 9.01 -25.27 0.36
N ALA A 27 9.59 -24.38 1.18
CA ALA A 27 8.86 -23.70 2.25
C ALA A 27 8.39 -22.30 1.84
N VAL A 28 9.17 -21.59 1.03
CA VAL A 28 8.90 -20.20 0.63
C VAL A 28 8.74 -20.10 -0.88
N PRO A 29 7.49 -20.02 -1.38
CA PRO A 29 7.23 -19.83 -2.80
C PRO A 29 7.84 -18.51 -3.30
N PRO A 30 8.53 -18.49 -4.45
CA PRO A 30 9.09 -17.26 -5.02
C PRO A 30 8.04 -16.16 -5.24
N SER A 31 6.79 -16.55 -5.53
CA SER A 31 5.65 -15.63 -5.70
C SER A 31 5.36 -14.82 -4.42
N ALA A 32 5.44 -15.44 -3.23
CA ALA A 32 5.21 -14.77 -1.96
C ALA A 32 6.23 -13.64 -1.74
N ALA A 33 7.51 -13.92 -1.99
CA ALA A 33 8.58 -12.91 -1.91
C ALA A 33 8.38 -11.75 -2.90
N THR A 34 8.01 -12.06 -4.15
CA THR A 34 7.72 -11.05 -5.16
C THR A 34 6.57 -10.13 -4.74
N HIS A 35 5.51 -10.68 -4.16
CA HIS A 35 4.34 -9.89 -3.75
C HIS A 35 4.53 -9.14 -2.43
N LEU A 36 5.39 -9.63 -1.52
CA LEU A 36 5.86 -8.81 -0.39
C LEU A 36 6.60 -7.56 -0.87
N LEU A 37 7.43 -7.67 -1.91
CA LEU A 37 8.11 -6.51 -2.51
C LEU A 37 7.14 -5.61 -3.28
N ALA A 38 6.35 -6.18 -4.20
CA ALA A 38 5.49 -5.40 -5.08
C ALA A 38 4.29 -4.78 -4.36
N VAL A 39 3.50 -5.60 -3.65
CA VAL A 39 2.28 -5.12 -2.98
C VAL A 39 2.61 -4.59 -1.60
N GLY A 40 3.43 -5.32 -0.83
CA GLY A 40 3.81 -4.93 0.53
C GLY A 40 4.68 -3.69 0.59
N ALA A 41 5.78 -3.64 -0.18
CA ALA A 41 6.68 -2.50 -0.15
C ALA A 41 6.23 -1.40 -1.11
N ILE A 42 6.23 -1.68 -2.42
CA ILE A 42 6.04 -0.63 -3.44
C ILE A 42 4.65 -0.01 -3.32
N ALA A 43 3.57 -0.79 -3.36
CA ALA A 43 2.22 -0.21 -3.33
C ALA A 43 1.93 0.55 -2.02
N VAL A 44 2.34 0.03 -0.86
CA VAL A 44 2.15 0.70 0.44
C VAL A 44 2.97 1.99 0.52
N LEU A 45 4.24 1.97 0.09
CA LEU A 45 5.08 3.17 0.05
C LEU A 45 4.52 4.21 -0.91
N CYS A 46 4.11 3.81 -2.12
CA CYS A 46 3.49 4.70 -3.09
C CYS A 46 2.24 5.35 -2.50
N LEU A 47 1.34 4.58 -1.87
CA LEU A 47 0.13 5.12 -1.27
C LEU A 47 0.44 6.08 -0.12
N GLY A 48 1.39 5.72 0.76
CA GLY A 48 1.86 6.60 1.83
C GLY A 48 2.56 7.88 1.34
N MET A 49 3.28 7.80 0.22
CA MET A 49 3.95 8.94 -0.39
C MET A 49 2.94 9.86 -1.08
N MET A 50 2.02 9.32 -1.89
CA MET A 50 0.98 10.07 -2.57
C MET A 50 0.13 10.87 -1.58
N THR A 51 -0.24 10.26 -0.46
CA THR A 51 -1.05 10.91 0.58
C THR A 51 -0.31 12.05 1.28
N ARG A 52 0.98 11.86 1.59
CA ARG A 52 1.85 12.90 2.14
C ARG A 52 2.06 14.06 1.15
N VAL A 53 2.43 13.74 -0.09
CA VAL A 53 2.71 14.69 -1.17
C VAL A 53 1.45 15.49 -1.48
N ALA A 54 0.30 14.83 -1.63
CA ALA A 54 -0.96 15.51 -1.91
C ALA A 54 -1.33 16.52 -0.81
N LEU A 55 -1.18 16.16 0.48
CA LEU A 55 -1.47 17.10 1.57
C LEU A 55 -0.45 18.25 1.59
N GLY A 56 0.85 17.94 1.51
CA GLY A 56 1.92 18.94 1.56
C GLY A 56 1.88 19.94 0.40
N HIS A 57 1.73 19.45 -0.83
CA HIS A 57 1.68 20.29 -2.03
C HIS A 57 0.34 20.97 -2.26
N THR A 58 -0.69 20.66 -1.47
CA THR A 58 -1.95 21.41 -1.51
C THR A 58 -2.14 22.37 -0.32
N GLY A 59 -1.08 22.61 0.45
CA GLY A 59 -1.10 23.53 1.59
C GLY A 59 -1.99 23.05 2.75
N ARG A 60 -2.31 21.75 2.79
CA ARG A 60 -3.19 21.17 3.82
C ARG A 60 -2.39 20.56 4.96
N PRO A 61 -2.93 20.54 6.19
CA PRO A 61 -2.30 19.82 7.30
C PRO A 61 -2.03 18.37 6.93
N LEU A 62 -0.90 17.82 7.41
CA LEU A 62 -0.50 16.41 7.17
C LEU A 62 -1.32 15.42 8.01
N VAL A 63 -2.64 15.60 8.01
CA VAL A 63 -3.63 14.77 8.70
C VAL A 63 -4.39 13.98 7.66
N VAL A 64 -4.22 12.66 7.68
CA VAL A 64 -4.87 11.76 6.74
C VAL A 64 -6.35 11.63 7.12
N PRO A 65 -7.29 11.80 6.17
CA PRO A 65 -8.71 11.63 6.45
C PRO A 65 -9.04 10.18 6.80
N ARG A 66 -10.03 9.96 7.68
CA ARG A 66 -10.50 8.64 8.11
C ARG A 66 -10.71 7.62 6.97
N PRO A 67 -11.40 7.92 5.86
CA PRO A 67 -11.57 6.97 4.76
C PRO A 67 -10.25 6.53 4.10
N ALA A 68 -9.24 7.41 4.05
CA ALA A 68 -7.92 7.03 3.54
C ALA A 68 -7.15 6.12 4.51
N ILE A 69 -7.36 6.27 5.82
CA ILE A 69 -6.82 5.31 6.82
C ILE A 69 -7.45 3.93 6.61
N ALA A 70 -8.75 3.85 6.34
CA ALA A 70 -9.40 2.58 5.99
C ALA A 70 -8.78 1.99 4.71
N GLY A 71 -8.49 2.82 3.70
CA GLY A 71 -7.75 2.41 2.51
C GLY A 71 -6.39 1.77 2.83
N TYR A 72 -5.62 2.30 3.79
CA TYR A 72 -4.37 1.68 4.24
C TYR A 72 -4.59 0.29 4.83
N LEU A 73 -5.56 0.15 5.73
CA LEU A 73 -5.85 -1.13 6.38
C LEU A 73 -6.30 -2.18 5.37
N VAL A 74 -7.14 -1.78 4.42
CA VAL A 74 -7.59 -2.65 3.32
C VAL A 74 -6.40 -3.05 2.42
N LEU A 75 -5.47 -2.12 2.13
CA LEU A 75 -4.26 -2.46 1.36
C LEU A 75 -3.38 -3.46 2.13
N LEU A 76 -3.21 -3.29 3.44
CA LEU A 76 -2.44 -4.23 4.27
C LEU A 76 -3.09 -5.62 4.31
N ALA A 77 -4.42 -5.69 4.38
CA ALA A 77 -5.15 -6.95 4.24
C ALA A 77 -4.92 -7.56 2.84
N ALA A 78 -4.93 -6.75 1.78
CA ALA A 78 -4.65 -7.21 0.42
C ALA A 78 -3.24 -7.81 0.30
N VAL A 79 -2.23 -7.23 0.96
CA VAL A 79 -0.86 -7.79 1.04
C VAL A 79 -0.88 -9.16 1.70
N GLY A 80 -1.51 -9.28 2.88
CA GLY A 80 -1.61 -10.54 3.62
C GLY A 80 -2.28 -11.63 2.78
N LEU A 81 -3.43 -11.30 2.17
CA LEU A 81 -4.15 -12.20 1.27
C LEU A 81 -3.29 -12.57 0.05
N ARG A 82 -2.55 -11.62 -0.53
CA ARG A 82 -1.72 -11.89 -1.72
C ARG A 82 -0.59 -12.86 -1.42
N VAL A 83 0.03 -12.70 -0.26
CA VAL A 83 1.12 -13.57 0.21
C VAL A 83 0.56 -14.95 0.53
N ALA A 84 -0.54 -15.03 1.29
CA ALA A 84 -1.22 -16.30 1.58
C ALA A 84 -1.68 -17.04 0.31
N ALA A 85 -2.08 -16.30 -0.74
CA ALA A 85 -2.46 -16.88 -2.02
C ALA A 85 -1.35 -17.67 -2.73
N ALA A 86 -0.09 -17.52 -2.30
CA ALA A 86 1.00 -18.37 -2.78
C ALA A 86 0.86 -19.84 -2.34
N TRP A 87 0.12 -20.11 -1.27
CA TRP A 87 -0.21 -21.46 -0.78
C TRP A 87 -1.68 -21.82 -0.99
N TRP A 88 -2.58 -20.82 -0.95
CA TRP A 88 -4.02 -21.00 -1.13
C TRP A 88 -4.55 -20.14 -2.28
N PRO A 89 -4.46 -20.61 -3.54
CA PRO A 89 -4.82 -19.81 -4.72
C PRO A 89 -6.24 -19.23 -4.72
N ALA A 90 -7.18 -19.83 -3.98
CA ALA A 90 -8.54 -19.32 -3.81
C ALA A 90 -8.61 -17.90 -3.18
N LEU A 91 -7.52 -17.42 -2.57
CA LEU A 91 -7.43 -16.07 -2.00
C LEU A 91 -7.06 -14.98 -3.02
N LEU A 92 -6.78 -15.33 -4.28
CA LEU A 92 -6.36 -14.37 -5.30
C LEU A 92 -7.40 -13.29 -5.58
N ASP A 93 -8.66 -13.70 -5.78
CA ASP A 93 -9.74 -12.74 -6.07
C ASP A 93 -9.98 -11.82 -4.89
N ALA A 94 -10.02 -12.37 -3.67
CA ALA A 94 -10.15 -11.58 -2.45
C ALA A 94 -9.01 -10.56 -2.30
N SER A 95 -7.77 -10.96 -2.61
CA SER A 95 -6.61 -10.06 -2.61
C SER A 95 -6.74 -8.95 -3.65
N ALA A 96 -7.13 -9.30 -4.88
CA ALA A 96 -7.29 -8.34 -5.98
C ALA A 96 -8.42 -7.33 -5.67
N THR A 97 -9.56 -7.80 -5.16
CA THR A 97 -10.68 -6.95 -4.75
C THR A 97 -10.29 -6.03 -3.62
N ALA A 98 -9.61 -6.53 -2.59
CA ALA A 98 -9.13 -5.70 -1.48
C ALA A 98 -8.13 -4.64 -1.99
N PHE A 99 -7.20 -5.01 -2.86
CA PHE A 99 -6.26 -4.06 -3.46
C PHE A 99 -6.99 -2.95 -4.22
N ALA A 100 -7.91 -3.31 -5.11
CA ALA A 100 -8.69 -2.34 -5.88
C ALA A 100 -9.50 -1.41 -4.96
N LEU A 101 -10.17 -1.97 -3.96
CA LEU A 101 -10.94 -1.22 -2.97
C LEU A 101 -10.08 -0.21 -2.20
N ALA A 102 -8.85 -0.58 -1.81
CA ALA A 102 -7.94 0.33 -1.13
C ALA A 102 -7.63 1.58 -1.98
N PHE A 103 -7.38 1.41 -3.28
CA PHE A 103 -7.11 2.52 -4.19
C PHE A 103 -8.36 3.32 -4.52
N VAL A 104 -9.54 2.70 -4.59
CA VAL A 104 -10.81 3.41 -4.72
C VAL A 104 -11.07 4.29 -3.49
N LEU A 105 -10.85 3.78 -2.28
CA LEU A 105 -10.99 4.55 -1.03
C LEU A 105 -10.01 5.72 -0.99
N PHE A 106 -8.77 5.51 -1.41
CA PHE A 106 -7.80 6.59 -1.55
C PHE A 106 -8.26 7.64 -2.56
N LEU A 107 -8.65 7.22 -3.77
CA LEU A 107 -9.10 8.12 -4.84
C LEU A 107 -10.31 8.94 -4.38
N ALA A 108 -11.33 8.31 -3.80
CA ALA A 108 -12.50 9.00 -3.28
C ALA A 108 -12.13 10.05 -2.21
N SER A 109 -11.14 9.74 -1.35
CA SER A 109 -10.69 10.64 -0.28
C SER A 109 -9.84 11.81 -0.80
N TYR A 110 -9.02 11.57 -1.83
CA TYR A 110 -8.02 12.53 -2.30
C TYR A 110 -8.41 13.27 -3.58
N LEU A 111 -9.42 12.81 -4.32
CA LEU A 111 -9.89 13.49 -5.52
C LEU A 111 -10.27 14.93 -5.22
N VAL A 112 -11.09 15.15 -4.18
CA VAL A 112 -11.51 16.50 -3.77
C VAL A 112 -10.32 17.35 -3.29
N ILE A 113 -9.32 16.74 -2.64
CA ILE A 113 -8.10 17.42 -2.21
C ILE A 113 -7.29 17.90 -3.42
N LEU A 114 -7.18 17.05 -4.45
CA LEU A 114 -6.34 17.29 -5.63
C LEU A 114 -6.97 18.25 -6.64
N VAL A 115 -8.30 18.31 -6.74
CA VAL A 115 -9.00 19.18 -7.71
C VAL A 115 -9.39 20.55 -7.14
N ARG A 116 -9.36 20.71 -5.82
CA ARG A 116 -9.64 22.01 -5.19
C ARG A 116 -8.38 22.85 -5.12
N PRO A 117 -8.51 24.18 -5.22
CA PRO A 117 -7.41 25.09 -4.97
C PRO A 117 -6.71 24.79 -3.64
N ARG A 118 -5.43 25.18 -3.58
CA ARG A 118 -4.64 25.05 -2.36
C ARG A 118 -5.33 25.73 -1.18
N ALA A 119 -5.22 25.11 -0.01
CA ALA A 119 -5.84 25.62 1.21
C ALA A 119 -5.17 26.91 1.73
N ASP A 120 -3.94 27.20 1.32
CA ASP A 120 -3.15 28.36 1.73
C ASP A 120 -3.23 29.55 0.75
N GLY A 121 -3.96 29.41 -0.36
CA GLY A 121 -4.14 30.47 -1.36
C GLY A 121 -2.90 30.78 -2.22
N ALA A 122 -1.80 30.04 -2.08
CA ALA A 122 -0.65 30.17 -2.98
C ALA A 122 -0.97 29.59 -4.37
N PRO A 123 -0.19 29.94 -5.43
CA PRO A 123 -0.41 29.42 -6.77
C PRO A 123 -0.32 27.88 -6.83
N GLY A 124 -1.25 27.25 -7.54
CA GLY A 124 -1.38 25.79 -7.71
C GLY A 124 -2.66 25.25 -7.07
#